data_AF-A0A0Q0EYV5-F1
#
_entry.id   AF-A0A0Q0EYV5-F1
#
_cell.length_a   1.000
_cell.length_b   1.000
_cell.length_c   1.000
_cell.angle_alpha   90.00
_cell.angle_beta   90.00
_cell.angle_gamma   90.00
#
_symmetry.space_group_name_H-M   'P 1'
#
loop_
_entity.id
_entity.type
_entity.pdbx_description
1 polymer ?
#
loop_
_entity_poly.entity_id
_entity_poly.type
_entity_poly.pdbx_seq_one_letter_code
_entity_poly.pdbx_strand_id
1 'polypeptide(L)'
;MDPMGAPWSDKAGYVKDMPLLKDNGWSQITVDNSAGESAVYAKVTDAVGRRAFRHAFVPAGAVFSFAKMDPGLYLLKYKMLNTGCAFASGRILLEETPMGSQIKSSAYKLTLRKLQNRSVPFTRLKDDQF
;
A
#
# COMPACT_ATOMS: atom_id res chain seq x y z
N MET A 1 8.55 -14.92 -8.25
CA MET A 1 9.21 -13.71 -8.78
C MET A 1 8.35 -12.50 -8.51
N ASP A 2 8.98 -11.34 -8.38
CA ASP A 2 8.34 -10.05 -8.44
C ASP A 2 7.81 -9.78 -9.87
N PRO A 3 7.08 -8.68 -10.09
CA PRO A 3 6.54 -8.35 -11.41
C PRO A 3 7.59 -8.07 -12.48
N MET A 4 8.85 -7.82 -12.09
CA MET A 4 9.98 -7.60 -13.01
C MET A 4 10.76 -8.90 -13.29
N GLY A 5 10.29 -10.04 -12.77
CA GLY A 5 10.93 -11.34 -12.96
C GLY A 5 12.08 -11.61 -11.98
N ALA A 6 12.39 -10.69 -11.06
CA ALA A 6 13.42 -10.86 -10.05
C ALA A 6 12.88 -11.61 -8.81
N PRO A 7 13.75 -12.13 -7.93
CA PRO A 7 13.33 -12.62 -6.62
C PRO A 7 12.72 -11.48 -5.79
N TRP A 8 11.74 -11.79 -4.94
CA TRP A 8 11.28 -10.84 -3.93
C TRP A 8 12.41 -10.51 -2.96
N SER A 9 12.48 -9.26 -2.49
CA SER A 9 13.41 -8.80 -1.45
C SER A 9 13.17 -9.56 -0.13
N ASP A 10 14.18 -9.69 0.72
CA ASP A 10 14.01 -10.25 2.08
C ASP A 10 13.46 -9.21 3.08
N LYS A 11 13.54 -7.92 2.73
CA LYS A 11 13.12 -6.79 3.57
C LYS A 11 11.94 -6.07 2.96
N ALA A 12 11.11 -5.47 3.83
CA ALA A 12 10.04 -4.59 3.42
C ALA A 12 10.60 -3.37 2.68
N GLY A 13 10.04 -3.05 1.53
CA GLY A 13 10.60 -2.01 0.67
C GLY A 13 9.84 -1.81 -0.63
N TYR A 14 10.21 -0.77 -1.36
CA TYR A 14 9.76 -0.58 -2.74
C TYR A 14 10.24 -1.75 -3.61
N VAL A 15 9.40 -2.18 -4.56
CA VAL A 15 9.83 -3.15 -5.59
C VAL A 15 10.89 -2.49 -6.45
N LYS A 16 12.00 -3.20 -6.68
CA LYS A 16 13.14 -2.68 -7.43
C LYS A 16 12.72 -2.32 -8.87
N ASP A 17 13.31 -1.25 -9.41
CA ASP A 17 13.14 -0.78 -10.80
C ASP A 17 11.69 -0.39 -11.17
N MET A 18 10.77 -0.35 -10.20
CA MET A 18 9.44 0.21 -10.37
C MET A 18 9.44 1.73 -10.18
N PRO A 19 8.58 2.48 -10.89
CA PRO A 19 8.49 3.92 -10.73
C PRO A 19 7.99 4.30 -9.33
N LEU A 20 8.57 5.37 -8.78
CA LEU A 20 8.06 6.06 -7.61
C LEU A 20 7.41 7.36 -8.09
N LEU A 21 6.08 7.36 -8.19
CA LEU A 21 5.30 8.55 -8.53
C LEU A 21 4.63 9.13 -7.28
N LYS A 22 4.21 10.40 -7.35
CA LYS A 22 3.52 11.11 -6.28
C LYS A 22 4.38 11.25 -5.02
N ASP A 23 5.62 11.69 -5.16
CA ASP A 23 6.71 11.62 -4.18
C ASP A 23 7.25 12.95 -3.63
N ASN A 24 6.47 14.02 -3.78
CA ASN A 24 6.86 15.36 -3.35
C ASN A 24 6.08 15.88 -2.13
N GLY A 25 5.10 15.11 -1.64
CA GLY A 25 4.29 15.49 -0.48
C GLY A 25 4.93 15.17 0.87
N TRP A 26 4.11 15.27 1.90
CA TRP A 26 4.40 15.07 3.33
C TRP A 26 3.54 13.99 3.96
N SER A 27 2.54 13.50 3.24
CA SER A 27 1.62 12.47 3.71
C SER A 27 2.22 11.07 3.57
N GLN A 28 1.61 10.08 4.22
CA GLN A 28 2.05 8.70 4.14
C GLN A 28 0.91 7.68 4.19
N ILE A 29 1.12 6.55 3.53
CA ILE A 29 0.26 5.35 3.59
C ILE A 29 1.10 4.20 4.12
N THR A 30 0.70 3.62 5.24
CA THR A 30 1.42 2.53 5.91
C THR A 30 0.68 1.21 5.73
N VAL A 31 1.42 0.18 5.33
CA VAL A 31 1.00 -1.22 5.35
C VAL A 31 1.64 -1.88 6.55
N ASP A 32 0.82 -2.28 7.51
CA ASP A 32 1.23 -2.98 8.72
C ASP A 32 0.86 -4.46 8.58
N ASN A 33 1.85 -5.28 8.24
CA ASN A 33 1.75 -6.73 8.11
C ASN A 33 2.36 -7.45 9.32
N SER A 34 2.48 -6.77 10.47
CA SER A 34 3.11 -7.32 11.69
C SER A 34 2.42 -8.57 12.22
N ALA A 35 1.11 -8.68 12.03
CA ALA A 35 0.29 -9.84 12.41
C ALA A 35 -0.15 -10.68 11.20
N GLY A 36 0.44 -10.45 10.03
CA GLY A 36 0.11 -11.18 8.81
C GLY A 36 0.87 -12.50 8.68
N GLU A 37 0.21 -13.50 8.10
CA GLU A 37 0.77 -14.85 7.91
C GLU A 37 1.44 -15.05 6.54
N SER A 38 1.35 -14.06 5.66
CA SER A 38 1.94 -14.09 4.32
C SER A 38 2.63 -12.78 4.03
N ALA A 39 3.74 -12.86 3.29
CA ALA A 39 4.25 -11.70 2.58
C ALA A 39 3.19 -11.18 1.59
N VAL A 40 3.17 -9.87 1.39
CA VAL A 40 2.23 -9.20 0.48
C VAL A 40 2.95 -8.32 -0.53
N TYR A 41 2.38 -8.27 -1.73
CA TYR A 41 2.70 -7.25 -2.72
C TYR A 41 1.64 -6.15 -2.65
N ALA A 42 2.04 -4.95 -2.26
CA ALA A 42 1.19 -3.78 -2.13
C ALA A 42 1.41 -2.78 -3.27
N LYS A 43 0.33 -2.12 -3.70
CA LYS A 43 0.34 -1.04 -4.68
C LYS A 43 -0.48 0.14 -4.18
N VAL A 44 0.05 1.34 -4.32
CA VAL A 44 -0.76 2.58 -4.24
C VAL A 44 -1.16 2.95 -5.66
N THR A 45 -2.45 3.16 -5.88
CA THR A 45 -3.01 3.47 -7.20
C THR A 45 -3.79 4.78 -7.19
N ASP A 46 -4.23 5.23 -8.37
CA ASP A 46 -5.29 6.24 -8.48
C ASP A 46 -6.59 5.81 -7.75
N ALA A 47 -7.50 6.75 -7.58
CA ALA A 47 -8.77 6.58 -6.87
C ALA A 47 -9.75 5.57 -7.48
N VAL A 48 -9.47 5.08 -8.70
CA VAL A 48 -10.28 4.09 -9.43
C VAL A 48 -9.55 2.75 -9.62
N GLY A 49 -8.30 2.65 -9.17
CA GLY A 49 -7.53 1.42 -9.19
C GLY A 49 -6.86 1.10 -10.52
N ARG A 50 -6.76 2.03 -11.48
CA ARG A 50 -6.25 1.71 -12.83
C ARG A 50 -4.75 1.91 -12.97
N ARG A 51 -4.25 3.07 -12.54
CA ARG A 51 -2.83 3.39 -12.59
C ARG A 51 -2.17 3.17 -11.24
N ALA A 52 -1.15 2.31 -11.20
CA ALA A 52 -0.29 2.18 -10.03
C ALA A 52 0.78 3.28 -10.02
N PHE A 53 0.99 3.89 -8.87
CA PHE A 53 1.99 4.93 -8.65
C PHE A 53 3.23 4.40 -7.95
N ARG A 54 3.06 3.42 -7.07
CA ARG A 54 4.11 2.87 -6.23
C ARG A 54 3.83 1.42 -5.89
N HIS A 55 4.91 0.67 -5.74
CA HIS A 55 4.90 -0.78 -5.59
C HIS A 55 5.80 -1.15 -4.42
N ALA A 56 5.33 -2.00 -3.52
CA ALA A 56 6.12 -2.44 -2.37
C ALA A 56 5.92 -3.93 -2.08
N PHE A 57 6.99 -4.54 -1.62
CA PHE A 57 6.97 -5.84 -0.97
C PHE A 57 6.97 -5.65 0.54
N VAL A 58 6.11 -6.39 1.24
CA VAL A 58 6.04 -6.36 2.71
C VAL A 58 6.02 -7.81 3.22
N PRO A 59 7.12 -8.30 3.82
CA PRO A 59 7.15 -9.61 4.47
C PRO A 59 6.06 -9.79 5.53
N ALA A 60 5.74 -11.04 5.86
CA ALA A 60 5.01 -11.35 7.10
C ALA A 60 5.80 -10.82 8.30
N GLY A 61 5.11 -10.24 9.29
CA GLY A 61 5.75 -9.67 10.47
C GLY A 61 6.34 -8.27 10.28
N ALA A 62 6.25 -7.68 9.08
CA ALA A 62 6.87 -6.40 8.76
C ALA A 62 5.87 -5.25 8.62
N VAL A 63 6.38 -4.01 8.66
CA VAL A 63 5.63 -2.78 8.40
C VAL A 63 6.38 -1.97 7.36
N PHE A 64 5.65 -1.33 6.44
CA PHE A 64 6.23 -0.46 5.43
C PHE A 64 5.36 0.78 5.19
N SER A 65 5.98 1.93 5.00
CA SER A 65 5.30 3.19 4.71
C SER A 65 5.69 3.72 3.34
N PHE A 66 4.69 3.95 2.50
CA PHE A 66 4.81 4.82 1.34
C PHE A 66 4.88 6.27 1.85
N ALA A 67 6.09 6.79 2.04
CA ALA A 67 6.31 8.13 2.58
C ALA A 67 6.30 9.21 1.48
N LYS A 68 6.16 10.48 1.87
CA LYS A 68 6.15 11.63 0.95
C LYS A 68 5.10 11.54 -0.15
N MET A 69 3.92 11.00 0.17
CA MET A 69 2.80 10.93 -0.78
C MET A 69 2.23 12.33 -1.01
N ASP A 70 2.06 12.72 -2.27
CA ASP A 70 1.33 13.96 -2.60
C ASP A 70 -0.12 13.91 -2.07
N PRO A 71 -0.74 15.06 -1.73
CA PRO A 71 -2.17 15.14 -1.49
C PRO A 71 -3.00 14.59 -2.65
N GLY A 72 -4.13 13.97 -2.35
CA GLY A 72 -5.04 13.42 -3.35
C GLY A 72 -5.82 12.20 -2.89
N LEU A 73 -6.60 11.64 -3.82
CA LEU A 73 -7.37 10.42 -3.61
C LEU A 73 -6.64 9.20 -4.17
N TYR A 74 -6.52 8.17 -3.35
CA TYR A 74 -5.80 6.94 -3.66
C TYR A 74 -6.62 5.69 -3.34
N LEU A 75 -6.21 4.56 -3.90
CA LEU A 75 -6.53 3.24 -3.36
C LEU A 75 -5.24 2.52 -2.99
N LEU A 76 -5.32 1.73 -1.92
CA LEU A 76 -4.28 0.77 -1.55
C LEU A 76 -4.77 -0.63 -1.90
N LYS A 77 -4.02 -1.32 -2.76
CA LYS A 77 -4.26 -2.72 -3.10
C LYS A 77 -3.16 -3.59 -2.52
N TYR A 78 -3.48 -4.80 -2.12
CA TYR A 78 -2.46 -5.79 -1.77
C TYR A 78 -2.86 -7.19 -2.23
N LYS A 79 -1.86 -8.00 -2.56
CA LYS A 79 -2.00 -9.43 -2.91
C LYS A 79 -1.16 -10.26 -1.95
N MET A 80 -1.77 -11.26 -1.32
CA MET A 80 -1.07 -12.25 -0.52
C MET A 80 -0.33 -13.21 -1.44
N LEU A 81 0.99 -13.35 -1.27
CA LEU A 81 1.82 -14.10 -2.20
C LEU A 81 1.66 -15.62 -2.08
N ASN A 82 1.26 -16.14 -0.93
CA ASN A 82 1.05 -17.57 -0.72
C ASN A 82 -0.25 -18.10 -1.35
N THR A 83 -1.28 -17.27 -1.49
CA THR A 83 -2.63 -17.66 -1.93
C THR A 83 -3.08 -16.97 -3.21
N GLY A 84 -2.40 -15.89 -3.62
CA GLY A 84 -2.81 -15.05 -4.74
C GLY A 84 -4.02 -14.14 -4.47
N CYS A 85 -4.67 -14.29 -3.31
CA CYS A 85 -5.83 -13.47 -2.93
C CYS A 85 -5.45 -11.99 -2.86
N ALA A 86 -6.22 -11.16 -3.57
CA ALA A 86 -6.01 -9.72 -3.64
C ALA A 86 -7.19 -8.94 -3.08
N PHE A 87 -6.90 -7.77 -2.51
CA PHE A 87 -7.87 -6.89 -1.86
C PHE A 87 -7.56 -5.42 -2.16
N ALA A 88 -8.58 -4.59 -2.13
CA ALA A 88 -8.48 -3.14 -2.15
C ALA A 88 -9.08 -2.52 -0.89
N SER A 89 -8.48 -1.41 -0.43
CA SER A 89 -9.08 -0.51 0.56
C SER A 89 -10.27 0.27 -0.03
N GLY A 90 -11.01 0.97 0.83
CA GLY A 90 -11.78 2.14 0.40
C GLY A 90 -10.87 3.28 -0.11
N ARG A 91 -11.47 4.34 -0.66
CA ARG A 91 -10.73 5.53 -1.09
C ARG A 91 -10.03 6.20 0.10
N ILE A 92 -8.76 6.51 -0.07
CA ILE A 92 -7.92 7.19 0.90
C ILE A 92 -7.73 8.62 0.42
N LEU A 93 -8.25 9.58 1.16
CA LEU A 93 -7.96 11.00 0.94
C LEU A 93 -6.72 11.37 1.77
N LEU A 94 -5.69 11.87 1.09
CA LEU A 94 -4.54 12.49 1.72
C LEU A 94 -4.62 13.99 1.53
N GLU A 95 -4.55 14.72 2.64
CA GLU A 95 -4.58 16.18 2.71
C GLU A 95 -3.32 16.70 3.37
N GLU A 96 -2.89 17.88 2.91
CA GLU A 96 -1.84 18.67 3.53
C GLU A 96 -2.33 20.10 3.71
N THR A 97 -2.09 20.65 4.89
CA THR A 97 -2.47 22.02 5.23
C THR A 97 -1.23 22.75 5.74
N PRO A 98 -0.77 23.81 5.05
CA PRO A 98 0.27 24.69 5.57
C PRO A 98 -0.18 25.34 6.88
N MET A 99 0.66 25.30 7.89
CA MET A 99 0.46 25.87 9.23
C MET A 99 1.68 26.73 9.59
N GLY A 100 1.82 27.88 8.92
CA GLY A 100 3.00 28.73 9.07
C GLY A 100 4.26 28.03 8.54
N SER A 101 5.22 27.74 9.43
CA SER A 101 6.44 27.00 9.11
C SER A 101 6.27 25.47 9.14
N GLN A 102 5.09 24.96 9.53
CA GLN A 102 4.79 23.55 9.60
C GLN A 102 3.80 23.14 8.51
N ILE A 103 3.78 21.85 8.18
CA ILE A 103 2.76 21.25 7.33
C ILE A 103 2.07 20.16 8.13
N LYS A 104 0.76 20.29 8.31
CA LYS A 104 -0.07 19.19 8.81
C LYS A 104 -0.36 18.27 7.65
N SER A 105 0.10 17.02 7.72
CA SER A 105 -0.08 16.02 6.66
C SER A 105 -0.88 14.81 7.13
N SER A 106 -1.35 14.03 6.17
CA SER A 106 -2.17 12.84 6.44
C SER A 106 -1.31 11.60 6.66
N ALA A 107 -1.68 10.78 7.65
CA ALA A 107 -1.08 9.47 7.89
C ALA A 107 -2.17 8.39 7.90
N TYR A 108 -2.20 7.57 6.85
CA TYR A 108 -3.11 6.44 6.75
C TYR A 108 -2.38 5.15 7.12
N LYS A 109 -3.03 4.24 7.86
CA LYS A 109 -2.47 2.94 8.23
C LYS A 109 -3.47 1.82 7.95
N LEU A 110 -3.05 0.85 7.12
CA LEU A 110 -3.74 -0.41 6.89
C LEU A 110 -3.05 -1.51 7.70
N THR A 111 -3.76 -2.09 8.68
CA THR A 111 -3.26 -3.26 9.42
C THR A 111 -3.85 -4.55 8.84
N LEU A 112 -2.96 -5.42 8.35
CA LEU A 112 -3.24 -6.76 7.85
C LEU A 112 -3.21 -7.72 9.05
N ARG A 113 -4.39 -8.05 9.57
CA ARG A 113 -4.57 -9.04 10.64
C ARG A 113 -5.45 -10.17 10.15
N LYS A 114 -5.25 -11.36 10.71
CA LYS A 114 -6.11 -12.53 10.47
C LYS A 114 -7.57 -12.13 10.73
N LEU A 115 -8.38 -12.13 9.67
CA LEU A 115 -9.78 -11.72 9.67
C LEU A 115 -10.67 -12.78 10.32
N GLN A 116 -10.35 -13.20 11.54
CA GLN A 116 -11.15 -14.22 12.20
C GLN A 116 -12.52 -13.72 12.67
N ASN A 117 -12.79 -12.40 12.74
CA ASN A 117 -14.13 -11.96 13.14
C ASN A 117 -14.53 -10.48 12.93
N ARG A 118 -13.87 -9.69 12.08
CA ARG A 118 -14.33 -8.30 11.83
C ARG A 118 -14.22 -7.90 10.36
N SER A 119 -15.36 -7.48 9.81
CA SER A 119 -15.54 -6.83 8.51
C SER A 119 -14.79 -5.51 8.49
N VAL A 120 -13.52 -5.53 8.12
CA VAL A 120 -12.85 -4.32 7.64
C VAL A 120 -13.32 -4.08 6.19
N PRO A 121 -13.48 -2.82 5.75
CA PRO A 121 -14.08 -2.49 4.46
C PRO A 121 -13.09 -2.76 3.33
N PHE A 122 -12.92 -4.04 3.00
CA PHE A 122 -12.11 -4.48 1.88
C PHE A 122 -12.99 -5.07 0.81
N THR A 123 -12.67 -4.77 -0.43
CA THR A 123 -13.25 -5.47 -1.57
C THR A 123 -12.23 -6.50 -2.06
N ARG A 124 -12.63 -7.78 -2.07
CA ARG A 124 -11.83 -8.83 -2.72
C ARG A 124 -11.77 -8.54 -4.22
N LEU A 125 -10.57 -8.58 -4.78
CA LEU A 125 -10.32 -8.31 -6.18
C LEU A 125 -10.24 -9.62 -6.97
N LYS A 126 -10.67 -9.57 -8.23
CA LYS A 126 -10.27 -10.55 -9.25
C LYS A 126 -8.82 -10.28 -9.67
N ASP A 127 -8.17 -11.26 -10.29
CA ASP A 127 -6.76 -11.15 -10.67
C ASP A 127 -6.49 -10.01 -11.68
N ASP A 128 -7.39 -9.80 -12.63
CA ASP A 128 -7.35 -8.70 -13.62
C ASP A 128 -7.58 -7.31 -13.00
N GLN A 129 -8.09 -7.27 -11.76
CA GLN A 129 -8.36 -6.03 -11.03
C GLN A 129 -7.21 -5.64 -10.10
N PHE A 130 -6.15 -6.44 -9.98
CA PHE A 130 -5.04 -6.17 -9.06
C PHE A 130 -3.92 -5.32 -9.66
#